data_AF-A0A7C1RRM3-F1
#
_entry.id   AF-A0A7C1RRM3-F1
#
_cell.length_a   1.000
_cell.length_b   1.000
_cell.length_c   1.000
_cell.angle_alpha   90.00
_cell.angle_beta   90.00
_cell.angle_gamma   90.00
#
_symmetry.space_group_name_H-M   'P 1'
#
loop_
_entity.id
_entity.type
_entity.pdbx_description
1 polymer ?
#
loop_
_entity_poly.entity_id
_entity_poly.type
_entity_poly.pdbx_seq_one_letter_code
_entity_poly.pdbx_strand_id
1 'polypeptide(L)'
;MEIGFTLFVVAALIIAIWVIVEIKRLKHKLFAVFLITLILFTYISFSLTLKNHNLDLKTISGVVNAGKLYFTWLGSVFVNLKSLTANIIKMDWSGNDSSIR
;
A
#
# COMPACT_ATOMS: atom_id res chain seq x y z
N MET A 1 -35.38 15.68 -10.47
CA MET A 1 -34.01 15.12 -10.54
C MET A 1 -33.05 15.74 -9.52
N GLU A 2 -33.40 16.85 -8.85
CA GLU A 2 -32.48 17.61 -7.98
C GLU A 2 -32.46 17.15 -6.51
N ILE A 3 -33.59 16.72 -5.94
CA ILE A 3 -33.69 16.35 -4.52
C ILE A 3 -32.85 15.10 -4.18
N GLY A 4 -32.85 14.09 -5.05
CA GLY A 4 -32.09 12.86 -4.83
C GLY A 4 -30.57 13.06 -4.86
N PHE A 5 -30.09 13.94 -5.73
CA PHE A 5 -28.67 14.28 -5.80
C PHE A 5 -28.22 15.06 -4.57
N THR A 6 -29.02 16.04 -4.12
CA THR A 6 -28.74 16.80 -2.89
C THR A 6 -28.67 15.90 -1.66
N LEU A 7 -29.59 14.94 -1.51
CA LEU A 7 -29.58 13.97 -0.41
C LEU A 7 -28.35 13.04 -0.45
N PHE A 8 -27.94 12.61 -1.65
CA PHE A 8 -26.73 11.80 -1.83
C PHE A 8 -25.46 12.57 -1.42
N VAL A 9 -25.33 13.83 -1.83
CA VAL A 9 -24.20 14.69 -1.46
C VAL A 9 -24.15 14.93 0.05
N VAL A 10 -25.30 15.18 0.68
CA VAL A 10 -25.37 15.36 2.14
C VAL A 10 -24.99 14.08 2.89
N ALA A 11 -25.47 12.91 2.45
CA ALA A 11 -25.10 11.63 3.04
C ALA A 11 -23.59 11.35 2.91
N ALA A 12 -23.01 11.61 1.74
CA ALA A 12 -21.57 11.45 1.51
C ALA A 12 -20.73 12.36 2.42
N LEU A 13 -21.16 13.61 2.63
CA LEU A 13 -20.49 14.55 3.54
C LEU A 13 -20.58 14.11 5.00
N ILE A 14 -21.73 13.59 5.45
CA ILE A 14 -21.90 13.06 6.81
C ILE A 14 -20.95 11.86 7.03
N ILE A 15 -20.89 10.93 6.07
CA ILE A 15 -19.98 9.79 6.13
C ILE A 15 -18.52 10.28 6.14
N ALA A 16 -18.15 11.23 5.28
CA ALA A 16 -16.80 11.78 5.24
C ALA A 16 -16.39 12.45 6.56
N ILE A 17 -17.27 13.24 7.17
CA ILE A 17 -17.03 13.87 8.47
C ILE A 17 -16.89 12.79 9.56
N TRP A 18 -17.78 11.80 9.59
CA TRP A 18 -17.71 10.69 10.55
C TRP A 18 -16.41 9.90 10.43
N VAL A 19 -15.99 9.57 9.20
CA VAL A 19 -14.72 8.90 8.92
C VAL A 19 -13.52 9.74 9.38
N ILE A 20 -13.50 11.06 9.12
CA ILE A 20 -12.41 11.95 9.55
C ILE A 20 -12.31 12.05 11.08
N VAL A 21 -13.45 12.09 11.77
CA VAL A 21 -13.53 12.12 13.24
C VAL A 21 -13.06 10.79 13.85
N GLU A 22 -13.49 9.66 13.29
CA GLU A 22 -13.08 8.34 13.77
C GLU A 22 -11.59 8.08 13.48
N ILE A 23 -11.09 8.52 12.32
CA ILE A 23 -9.65 8.52 12.01
C ILE A 23 -8.89 9.32 13.05
N LYS A 24 -9.35 10.53 13.46
CA LYS A 24 -8.75 11.34 14.54
C LYS A 24 -8.64 10.59 15.87
N ARG A 25 -9.64 9.78 16.23
CA ARG A 25 -9.65 8.96 17.45
C ARG A 25 -8.69 7.75 17.35
N LEU A 26 -8.59 7.15 16.16
CA LEU A 26 -7.75 6.00 15.90
C LEU A 26 -6.28 6.34 15.60
N LYS A 27 -5.93 7.62 15.34
CA LYS A 27 -4.60 8.01 14.86
C LYS A 27 -3.47 7.42 15.67
N HIS A 28 -3.51 7.52 16.99
CA HIS A 28 -2.38 7.08 17.81
C HIS A 28 -2.19 5.56 17.79
N LYS A 29 -3.28 4.78 17.82
CA LYS A 29 -3.22 3.31 17.79
C LYS A 29 -2.95 2.77 16.39
N LEU A 30 -3.62 3.30 15.37
CA LEU A 30 -3.42 2.90 13.98
C LEU A 30 -2.03 3.28 13.49
N PHE A 31 -1.53 4.47 13.85
CA PHE A 31 -0.18 4.89 13.51
C PHE A 31 0.88 4.00 14.18
N ALA A 32 0.68 3.63 15.46
CA ALA A 32 1.57 2.71 16.14
C ALA A 32 1.58 1.31 15.48
N VAL A 33 0.41 0.74 15.19
CA VAL A 33 0.29 -0.56 14.49
C VAL A 33 0.92 -0.50 13.10
N PHE A 34 0.68 0.58 12.36
CA PHE A 34 1.29 0.83 11.06
C PHE A 34 2.82 0.91 11.16
N LEU A 35 3.36 1.67 12.11
CA LEU A 35 4.81 1.78 12.31
C LEU A 35 5.45 0.45 12.71
N ILE A 36 4.84 -0.30 13.63
CA ILE A 36 5.31 -1.63 14.02
C ILE A 36 5.33 -2.56 12.81
N THR A 37 4.25 -2.58 12.04
CA THR A 37 4.16 -3.38 10.81
C THR A 37 5.21 -2.95 9.79
N LEU A 38 5.41 -1.64 9.60
CA LEU A 38 6.40 -1.10 8.67
C LEU A 38 7.83 -1.47 9.07
N ILE A 39 8.15 -1.42 10.37
CA ILE A 39 9.45 -1.83 10.91
C ILE A 39 9.67 -3.33 10.69
N LEU A 40 8.69 -4.17 11.05
CA LEU A 40 8.77 -5.62 10.85
C LEU A 40 8.92 -5.98 9.38
N PHE A 41 8.10 -5.38 8.51
CA PHE A 41 8.17 -5.55 7.07
C PHE A 41 9.54 -5.16 6.53
N THR A 42 10.06 -4.00 6.93
CA THR A 42 11.38 -3.51 6.49
C THR A 42 12.50 -4.45 6.94
N TYR A 43 12.48 -4.89 8.20
CA TYR A 43 13.49 -5.80 8.73
C TYR A 43 13.50 -7.16 8.03
N ILE A 44 12.32 -7.76 7.85
CA ILE A 44 12.17 -9.07 7.20
C ILE A 44 12.58 -8.99 5.73
N SER A 45 12.05 -8.01 5.00
CA SER A 45 12.37 -7.84 3.57
C SER A 45 13.83 -7.51 3.33
N PHE A 46 14.44 -6.65 4.16
CA PHE A 46 15.87 -6.38 4.13
C PHE A 46 16.67 -7.67 4.35
N SER A 47 16.37 -8.42 5.41
CA SER A 47 17.07 -9.68 5.71
C SER A 47 16.96 -10.72 4.59
N LEU A 48 15.77 -10.87 4.00
CA LEU A 48 15.54 -11.78 2.88
C LEU A 48 16.28 -11.33 1.61
N THR A 49 16.29 -10.02 1.33
CA THR A 49 16.97 -9.46 0.16
C THR A 49 18.48 -9.66 0.24
N LEU A 50 19.06 -9.56 1.44
CA LEU A 50 20.51 -9.65 1.63
C LEU A 50 21.04 -11.08 1.80
N LYS A 51 20.16 -12.06 2.08
CA LYS A 51 20.52 -13.43 2.50
C LYS A 51 21.57 -14.12 1.62
N ASN A 52 21.60 -13.82 0.32
CA ASN A 52 22.48 -14.47 -0.65
C ASN A 52 23.65 -13.60 -1.14
N HIS A 53 23.89 -12.43 -0.53
CA HIS A 53 24.82 -11.43 -1.08
C HIS A 53 26.20 -11.34 -0.38
N ASN A 54 26.53 -12.23 0.56
CA ASN A 54 27.85 -12.29 1.23
C ASN A 54 28.44 -10.91 1.58
N LEU A 55 27.63 -10.03 2.17
CA LEU A 55 28.02 -8.66 2.49
C LEU A 55 28.62 -8.57 3.89
N ASP A 56 29.76 -7.89 4.01
CA ASP A 56 30.29 -7.52 5.32
C ASP A 56 29.72 -6.17 5.78
N LEU A 57 28.64 -6.23 6.55
CA LEU A 57 27.95 -5.05 7.11
C LEU A 57 28.77 -4.28 8.15
N LYS A 58 29.96 -4.76 8.54
CA LYS A 58 30.88 -4.03 9.42
C LYS A 58 31.73 -3.00 8.67
N THR A 59 31.68 -3.02 7.34
CA THR A 59 32.41 -2.08 6.47
C THR A 59 31.47 -1.06 5.85
N ILE A 60 31.99 0.15 5.61
CA ILE A 60 31.24 1.21 4.91
C ILE A 60 30.78 0.72 3.54
N SER A 61 31.66 0.02 2.81
CA SER A 61 31.35 -0.55 1.49
C SER A 61 30.20 -1.56 1.56
N GLY A 62 30.22 -2.47 2.54
CA GLY A 62 29.15 -3.45 2.73
C GLY A 62 27.80 -2.82 3.07
N VAL A 63 27.78 -1.77 3.90
CA VAL A 63 26.55 -1.01 4.21
C VAL A 63 26.02 -0.28 2.98
N VAL A 64 26.88 0.35 2.18
CA VAL A 64 26.48 1.02 0.93
C VAL A 64 25.90 0.02 -0.07
N ASN A 65 26.55 -1.13 -0.23
CA ASN A 65 26.07 -2.18 -1.14
C ASN A 65 24.76 -2.80 -0.68
N ALA A 66 24.60 -3.05 0.62
CA ALA A 66 23.34 -3.47 1.24
C ALA A 66 22.21 -2.47 0.97
N GLY A 67 22.48 -1.17 1.17
CA GLY A 67 21.53 -0.11 0.87
C GLY A 67 21.11 -0.12 -0.60
N LYS A 68 22.07 -0.16 -1.52
CA LYS A 68 21.77 -0.23 -2.97
C LYS A 68 20.90 -1.42 -3.31
N LEU A 69 21.26 -2.62 -2.85
CA LEU A 69 20.49 -3.84 -3.09
C LEU A 69 19.06 -3.73 -2.59
N TYR A 70 18.87 -3.23 -1.35
CA TYR A 70 17.55 -3.07 -0.78
C TYR A 70 16.70 -2.03 -1.53
N PHE A 71 17.28 -0.87 -1.89
CA PHE A 71 16.56 0.16 -2.66
C PHE A 71 16.24 -0.29 -4.09
N THR A 72 17.12 -1.08 -4.73
CA THR A 72 16.81 -1.71 -6.02
C THR A 72 15.62 -2.67 -5.90
N TRP A 73 15.61 -3.54 -4.88
CA TRP A 73 14.49 -4.44 -4.62
C TRP A 73 13.18 -3.67 -4.35
N LEU A 74 13.22 -2.63 -3.52
CA LEU A 74 12.08 -1.75 -3.27
C LEU A 74 11.56 -1.10 -4.56
N GLY A 75 12.46 -0.64 -5.43
CA GLY A 75 12.11 -0.10 -6.74
C GLY A 75 11.36 -1.11 -7.60
N SER A 76 11.82 -2.36 -7.63
CA SER A 76 11.13 -3.45 -8.33
C SER A 76 9.74 -3.73 -7.74
N VAL A 77 9.59 -3.74 -6.41
CA VAL A 77 8.29 -3.88 -5.74
C VAL A 77 7.33 -2.78 -6.19
N PHE A 78 7.77 -1.53 -6.22
CA PHE A 78 6.95 -0.39 -6.64
C PHE A 78 6.50 -0.51 -8.11
N VAL A 79 7.41 -0.90 -9.01
CA VAL A 79 7.09 -1.12 -10.43
C VAL A 79 6.07 -2.26 -10.59
N ASN A 80 6.23 -3.35 -9.85
CA ASN A 80 5.32 -4.48 -9.88
C ASN A 80 3.93 -4.10 -9.34
N LEU A 81 3.85 -3.35 -8.24
CA LEU A 81 2.59 -2.84 -7.70
C LEU A 81 1.88 -1.90 -8.68
N LYS A 82 2.63 -1.02 -9.35
CA LYS A 82 2.10 -0.14 -10.40
C LYS A 82 1.53 -0.97 -11.55
N SER A 83 2.28 -1.97 -12.02
CA SER A 83 1.84 -2.84 -13.12
C SER A 83 0.59 -3.63 -12.75
N LEU A 84 0.56 -4.23 -11.56
CA LEU A 84 -0.61 -4.96 -11.04
C LEU A 84 -1.83 -4.06 -10.98
N THR A 85 -1.71 -2.88 -10.37
CA THR A 85 -2.80 -1.90 -10.27
C THR A 85 -3.29 -1.47 -11.66
N ALA A 86 -2.38 -1.20 -12.59
CA ALA A 86 -2.74 -0.83 -13.96
C ALA A 86 -3.49 -1.96 -14.69
N ASN A 87 -3.10 -3.21 -14.47
CA ASN A 87 -3.77 -4.37 -15.07
C ASN A 87 -5.16 -4.58 -14.47
N ILE A 88 -5.32 -4.42 -13.15
CA ILE A 88 -6.60 -4.49 -12.44
C ILE A 88 -7.57 -3.42 -12.97
N ILE A 89 -7.10 -2.19 -13.16
CA ILE A 89 -7.93 -1.09 -13.71
C ILE A 89 -8.39 -1.41 -15.15
N LYS A 90 -7.54 -2.04 -15.95
CA LYS A 90 -7.85 -2.40 -17.35
C LYS A 90 -8.72 -3.63 -17.49
N MET A 91 -8.95 -4.38 -16.41
CA MET A 91 -9.78 -5.57 -16.46
C MET A 91 -11.22 -5.17 -16.80
N ASP A 92 -11.87 -5.93 -17.69
CA ASP A 92 -13.30 -5.77 -17.91
C ASP A 92 -14.02 -6.33 -16.67
N TRP A 93 -14.66 -5.42 -15.93
CA TRP A 93 -15.42 -5.76 -14.72
C TRP A 93 -16.87 -6.08 -15.03
N SER A 94 -17.31 -5.98 -16.29
CA SER A 94 -18.63 -6.46 -16.65
C SER A 94 -18.68 -7.97 -16.41
N GLY A 95 -19.53 -8.37 -15.47
CA GLY A 95 -19.74 -9.78 -15.16
C GLY A 95 -20.17 -10.50 -16.43
N ASN A 96 -19.68 -11.72 -16.64
CA ASN A 96 -20.10 -12.55 -17.76
C ASN A 96 -21.59 -12.88 -17.56
N ASP A 97 -22.49 -12.06 -18.11
CA ASP A 97 -23.92 -12.15 -17.90
C ASP A 97 -24.46 -13.32 -18.73
N SER A 98 -24.25 -14.53 -18.19
CA SER A 98 -24.71 -15.80 -18.77
C SER A 98 -26.24 -15.95 -18.75
N SER A 99 -26.96 -14.94 -18.26
CA SER A 99 -28.42 -14.93 -18.13
C SER A 99 -29.17 -14.44 -19.37
N ILE A 100 -28.46 -13.90 -20.38
CA ILE A 100 -29.03 -13.51 -21.67
C ILE A 100 -28.50 -14.46 -22.75
N ARG A 101 -29.07 -15.66 -22.84
CA ARG A 101 -28.91 -16.52 -24.01
C ARG A 101 -30.15 -17.36 -24.27
#